data_AF-A0A645HP64-F1
#
_entry.id   AF-A0A645HP64-F1
#
_cell.length_a   1.000
_cell.length_b   1.000
_cell.length_c   1.000
_cell.angle_alpha   90.00
_cell.angle_beta   90.00
_cell.angle_gamma   90.00
#
_symmetry.space_group_name_H-M   'P 1'
#
loop_
_entity.id
_entity.type
_entity.pdbx_description
1 polymer ?
#
loop_
_entity_poly.entity_id
_entity_poly.type
_entity_poly.pdbx_seq_one_letter_code
_entity_poly.pdbx_strand_id
1 'polypeptide(L)'
;MKVFTLPELGEKYEGLKRFILETVSEAGGKTCLPSAIGIGIGAQVDVAAKLSRKAISTRSWKERNKEKYISDMEEELLKDINSLNIGSGGLGGKTTAFAVNIETAATHTAICPVVINFHCWAARRAGIKIYPDGKSEWLKF
;
A
#
# COMPACT_ATOMS: atom_id res chain seq x y z
N MET A 1 -8.93 6.74 -4.74
CA MET A 1 -9.74 5.56 -4.34
C MET A 1 -10.60 5.16 -5.52
N LYS A 2 -10.93 3.89 -5.66
CA LYS A 2 -11.88 3.41 -6.68
C LYS A 2 -12.65 2.21 -6.12
N VAL A 3 -13.92 2.09 -6.48
CA VAL A 3 -14.71 0.87 -6.23
C VAL A 3 -14.68 0.06 -7.52
N PHE A 4 -14.31 -1.21 -7.40
CA PHE A 4 -14.20 -2.15 -8.52
C PHE A 4 -15.36 -3.15 -8.52
N THR A 5 -15.80 -3.50 -9.71
CA THR A 5 -16.56 -4.72 -9.99
C THR A 5 -15.62 -5.86 -10.39
N LEU A 6 -16.08 -7.12 -10.35
CA LEU A 6 -15.27 -8.28 -10.77
C LEU A 6 -14.67 -8.14 -12.19
N PRO A 7 -15.39 -7.70 -13.23
CA PRO A 7 -14.81 -7.50 -14.56
C PRO A 7 -13.71 -6.45 -14.59
N GLU A 8 -13.82 -5.38 -13.78
CA GLU A 8 -12.82 -4.32 -13.72
C GLU A 8 -11.54 -4.72 -12.98
N LEU A 9 -11.61 -5.71 -12.07
CA LEU A 9 -10.40 -6.27 -11.47
C LEU A 9 -9.56 -7.00 -12.53
N GLY A 10 -10.22 -7.63 -13.51
CA GLY A 10 -9.59 -8.40 -14.57
C GLY A 10 -8.98 -9.72 -14.09
N GLU A 11 -8.49 -10.52 -15.03
CA GLU A 11 -7.73 -11.72 -14.69
C GLU A 11 -6.47 -11.34 -13.91
N LYS A 12 -6.12 -12.13 -12.89
CA LYS A 12 -4.93 -11.90 -12.05
C LYS A 12 -4.79 -10.47 -11.50
N TYR A 13 -5.92 -9.76 -11.34
CA TYR A 13 -5.99 -8.39 -10.81
C TYR A 13 -5.28 -7.33 -11.68
N GLU A 14 -5.19 -7.54 -13.01
CA GLU A 14 -4.55 -6.58 -13.93
C GLU A 14 -5.15 -5.17 -13.84
N GLY A 15 -6.47 -5.04 -13.74
CA GLY A 15 -7.14 -3.75 -13.63
C GLY A 15 -6.84 -3.03 -12.30
N LEU A 16 -6.67 -3.78 -11.22
CA LEU A 16 -6.21 -3.25 -9.93
C LEU A 16 -4.76 -2.73 -10.04
N LYS A 17 -3.85 -3.55 -10.58
CA LYS A 17 -2.42 -3.18 -10.71
C LYS A 17 -2.26 -1.95 -11.59
N ARG A 18 -2.97 -1.91 -12.72
CA ARG A 18 -3.02 -0.75 -13.61
C ARG A 18 -3.50 0.51 -12.89
N PHE A 19 -4.60 0.43 -12.15
CA PHE A 19 -5.10 1.56 -11.37
C PHE A 19 -4.09 2.08 -10.35
N ILE A 20 -3.34 1.18 -9.69
CA ILE A 20 -2.29 1.58 -8.74
C ILE A 20 -1.16 2.31 -9.47
N LEU A 21 -0.67 1.77 -10.58
CA LEU A 21 0.41 2.38 -11.37
C LEU A 21 -0.01 3.74 -11.95
N GLU A 22 -1.23 3.84 -12.49
CA GLU A 22 -1.80 5.10 -12.98
C GLU A 22 -1.90 6.12 -11.85
N THR A 23 -2.40 5.72 -10.67
CA THR A 23 -2.49 6.61 -9.50
C THR A 23 -1.11 7.15 -9.09
N VAL A 24 -0.08 6.30 -9.08
CA VAL A 24 1.29 6.72 -8.74
C VAL A 24 1.87 7.64 -9.82
N SER A 25 1.64 7.32 -11.09
CA SER A 25 2.07 8.14 -12.22
C SER A 25 1.43 9.53 -12.21
N GLU A 26 0.12 9.61 -11.97
CA GLU A 26 -0.64 10.86 -11.89
C GLU A 26 -0.25 11.71 -10.66
N ALA A 27 0.08 11.05 -9.55
CA ALA A 27 0.61 11.72 -8.37
C ALA A 27 1.95 12.42 -8.69
N GLY A 28 2.79 11.79 -9.51
CA GLY A 28 4.08 12.34 -9.94
C GLY A 28 4.91 12.86 -8.77
N GLY A 29 5.60 13.99 -8.96
CA GLY A 29 6.37 14.67 -7.92
C GLY A 29 5.56 15.41 -6.85
N LYS A 30 4.22 15.37 -6.88
CA LYS A 30 3.37 16.10 -5.90
C LYS A 30 3.41 15.45 -4.52
N THR A 31 3.68 14.15 -4.47
CA THR A 31 3.87 13.43 -3.22
C THR A 31 5.34 13.48 -2.82
N CYS A 32 5.63 13.39 -1.52
CA CYS A 32 7.00 13.39 -1.00
C CYS A 32 7.73 12.08 -1.34
N LEU A 33 8.07 11.88 -2.62
CA LEU A 33 8.78 10.71 -3.13
C LEU A 33 10.26 10.73 -2.69
N PRO A 34 10.88 9.57 -2.39
CA PRO A 34 10.29 8.24 -2.48
C PRO A 34 9.29 7.99 -1.35
N SER A 35 8.10 7.48 -1.71
CA SER A 35 7.02 7.27 -0.75
C SER A 35 6.90 5.81 -0.34
N ALA A 36 6.31 5.54 0.81
CA ALA A 36 5.84 4.20 1.14
C ALA A 36 4.33 4.16 0.88
N ILE A 37 3.83 3.13 0.21
CA ILE A 37 2.47 3.08 -0.30
C ILE A 37 1.70 2.01 0.45
N GLY A 38 0.60 2.42 1.08
CA GLY A 38 -0.36 1.53 1.73
C GLY A 38 -1.58 1.32 0.86
N ILE A 39 -2.02 0.08 0.70
CA ILE A 39 -3.17 -0.26 -0.11
C ILE A 39 -4.16 -1.06 0.74
N GLY A 40 -5.41 -0.61 0.78
CA GLY A 40 -6.51 -1.32 1.41
C GLY A 40 -7.48 -1.83 0.35
N ILE A 41 -7.79 -3.13 0.37
CA ILE A 41 -8.66 -3.79 -0.62
C ILE A 41 -9.84 -4.46 0.10
N GLY A 42 -11.06 -4.16 -0.34
CA GLY A 42 -12.28 -4.81 0.13
C GLY A 42 -12.92 -4.14 1.36
N ALA A 43 -13.78 -4.89 2.07
CA ALA A 43 -14.77 -4.37 3.02
C ALA A 43 -15.62 -3.22 2.45
N GLN A 44 -16.00 -2.24 3.28
CA GLN A 44 -16.58 -0.96 2.87
C GLN A 44 -15.48 0.09 2.67
N VAL A 45 -15.80 1.20 2.00
CA VAL A 45 -14.80 2.21 1.59
C VAL A 45 -14.05 2.82 2.78
N ASP A 46 -14.74 3.08 3.88
CA ASP A 46 -14.18 3.60 5.13
C ASP A 46 -13.20 2.60 5.76
N VAL A 47 -13.55 1.31 5.74
CA VAL A 47 -12.69 0.23 6.22
C VAL A 47 -11.48 0.06 5.30
N ALA A 48 -11.65 0.11 3.98
CA ALA A 48 -10.55 0.08 3.02
C ALA A 48 -9.55 1.23 3.26
N ALA A 49 -10.05 2.44 3.56
CA ALA A 49 -9.20 3.56 3.90
C ALA A 49 -8.40 3.29 5.19
N LYS A 50 -9.06 2.76 6.24
CA LYS A 50 -8.41 2.36 7.49
C LYS A 50 -7.36 1.26 7.26
N LEU A 51 -7.67 0.26 6.45
CA LEU A 51 -6.75 -0.83 6.08
C LEU A 51 -5.53 -0.30 5.34
N SER A 52 -5.71 0.60 4.37
CA SER A 52 -4.60 1.22 3.62
C SER A 52 -3.63 1.95 4.55
N ARG A 53 -4.17 2.65 5.56
CA ARG A 53 -3.36 3.37 6.55
C ARG A 53 -2.69 2.41 7.52
N LYS A 54 -3.39 1.39 8.00
CA LYS A 54 -2.84 0.33 8.84
C LYS A 54 -1.67 -0.36 8.14
N ALA A 55 -1.85 -0.76 6.88
CA ALA A 55 -0.85 -1.46 6.07
C ALA A 55 0.52 -0.76 6.07
N ILE A 56 0.53 0.57 5.88
CA ILE A 56 1.78 1.31 5.73
C ILE A 56 2.30 1.96 7.01
N SER A 57 1.42 2.23 7.98
CA SER A 57 1.81 2.88 9.23
C SER A 57 2.17 1.90 10.35
N THR A 58 1.53 0.73 10.42
CA THR A 58 1.74 -0.20 11.56
C THR A 58 2.72 -1.33 11.26
N ARG A 59 2.86 -1.75 10.00
CA ARG A 59 3.83 -2.79 9.60
C ARG A 59 5.20 -2.16 9.33
N SER A 60 6.25 -2.96 9.53
CA SER A 60 7.57 -2.57 9.02
C SER A 60 7.52 -2.48 7.50
N TRP A 61 8.28 -1.56 6.91
CA TRP A 61 8.40 -1.47 5.44
C TRP A 61 9.18 -2.65 4.84
N LYS A 62 9.90 -3.40 5.69
CA LYS A 62 10.60 -4.63 5.32
C LYS A 62 9.75 -5.88 5.48
N GLU A 63 8.63 -5.78 6.19
CA GLU A 63 7.74 -6.90 6.48
C GLU A 63 6.73 -7.11 5.35
N ARG A 64 6.72 -8.30 4.78
CA ARG A 64 5.74 -8.72 3.77
C ARG A 64 4.50 -9.34 4.38
N ASN A 65 3.41 -9.35 3.62
CA ASN A 65 2.19 -9.99 4.06
C ASN A 65 2.41 -11.51 4.28
N LYS A 66 1.71 -12.08 5.27
CA LYS A 66 1.77 -13.53 5.57
C LYS A 66 1.15 -14.36 4.46
N GLU A 67 0.16 -13.80 3.77
CA GLU A 67 -0.49 -14.43 2.63
C GLU A 67 0.41 -14.31 1.40
N LYS A 68 0.88 -15.44 0.87
CA LYS A 68 1.87 -15.48 -0.21
C LYS A 68 1.41 -14.68 -1.44
N TYR A 69 0.15 -14.83 -1.83
CA TYR A 69 -0.39 -14.15 -3.02
C TYR A 69 -0.41 -12.63 -2.87
N ILE A 70 -0.59 -12.10 -1.65
CA ILE A 70 -0.49 -10.66 -1.37
C ILE A 70 0.96 -10.23 -1.34
N SER A 71 1.86 -11.00 -0.70
CA SER A 71 3.29 -10.70 -0.66
C SER A 71 3.89 -10.63 -2.06
N ASP A 72 3.54 -11.57 -2.93
CA ASP A 72 4.00 -11.59 -4.33
C ASP A 72 3.53 -10.32 -5.07
N MET A 73 2.29 -9.88 -4.82
CA MET A 73 1.74 -8.65 -5.39
C MET A 73 2.40 -7.38 -4.83
N GLU A 74 2.70 -7.34 -3.53
CA GLU A 74 3.46 -6.25 -2.89
C GLU A 74 4.82 -6.05 -3.58
N GLU A 75 5.53 -7.15 -3.85
CA GLU A 75 6.84 -7.15 -4.50
C GLU A 75 6.76 -6.76 -5.98
N GLU A 76 5.81 -7.34 -6.72
CA GLU A 76 5.55 -7.01 -8.12
C GLU A 76 5.25 -5.52 -8.29
N LEU A 77 4.30 -4.99 -7.52
CA LEU A 77 3.91 -3.57 -7.58
C LEU A 77 5.08 -2.65 -7.20
N LEU A 78 5.88 -3.00 -6.19
CA LEU A 78 7.04 -2.20 -5.82
C LEU A 78 8.06 -2.12 -6.96
N LYS A 79 8.30 -3.23 -7.65
CA LYS A 79 9.19 -3.28 -8.82
C LYS A 79 8.63 -2.46 -9.98
N ASP A 80 7.35 -2.60 -10.27
CA ASP A 80 6.70 -1.89 -11.37
C ASP A 80 6.66 -0.38 -11.12
N ILE A 81 6.32 0.06 -9.90
CA ILE A 81 6.32 1.46 -9.50
C ILE A 81 7.71 2.09 -9.65
N ASN A 82 8.76 1.38 -9.22
CA ASN A 82 10.13 1.87 -9.36
C ASN A 82 10.59 1.87 -10.84
N SER A 83 10.01 1.02 -11.69
CA SER A 83 10.26 1.00 -13.12
C SER A 83 9.62 2.17 -13.88
N LEU A 84 8.71 2.93 -13.25
CA LEU A 84 8.16 4.18 -13.80
C LEU A 84 9.20 5.31 -13.88
N ASN A 85 10.35 5.16 -13.22
CA ASN A 85 11.45 6.12 -13.23
C ASN A 85 11.10 7.57 -12.80
N ILE A 86 10.03 7.75 -12.01
CA ILE A 86 9.59 9.07 -11.50
C ILE A 86 10.62 9.67 -10.54
N GLY A 87 11.23 8.84 -9.68
CA GLY A 87 12.32 9.24 -8.80
C GLY A 87 11.93 10.15 -7.62
N SER A 88 12.94 10.54 -6.84
CA SER A 88 12.77 11.39 -5.67
C SER A 88 12.25 12.77 -6.06
N GLY A 89 11.20 13.25 -5.39
CA GLY A 89 10.53 14.52 -5.72
C GLY A 89 10.00 14.64 -7.15
N GLY A 90 9.92 13.56 -7.93
CA GLY A 90 9.53 13.61 -9.35
C GLY A 90 10.62 14.11 -10.30
N LEU A 91 11.88 14.12 -9.87
CA LEU A 91 13.02 14.62 -10.65
C LEU A 91 13.65 13.56 -11.59
N GLY A 92 13.03 12.38 -11.68
CA GLY A 92 13.60 11.23 -12.37
C GLY A 92 14.49 10.37 -11.47
N GLY A 93 14.56 9.07 -11.77
CA GLY A 93 15.47 8.13 -11.10
C GLY A 93 14.84 6.79 -10.74
N LYS A 94 15.65 5.88 -10.20
CA LYS A 94 15.26 4.45 -10.02
C LYS A 94 14.35 4.18 -8.82
N THR A 95 14.19 5.14 -7.91
CA THR A 95 13.48 4.92 -6.64
C THR A 95 12.32 5.90 -6.52
N THR A 96 11.13 5.42 -6.81
CA THR A 96 9.85 6.11 -6.64
C THR A 96 9.19 5.72 -5.31
N ALA A 97 9.29 4.45 -4.92
CA ALA A 97 8.70 3.94 -3.68
C ALA A 97 9.69 3.10 -2.86
N PHE A 98 9.61 3.24 -1.54
CA PHE A 98 10.40 2.44 -0.59
C PHE A 98 9.73 1.10 -0.26
N ALA A 99 8.40 1.10 -0.19
CA ALA A 99 7.62 -0.08 0.14
C ALA A 99 6.21 0.02 -0.42
N VAL A 100 5.62 -1.13 -0.69
CA VAL A 100 4.19 -1.30 -0.97
C VAL A 100 3.69 -2.35 0.02
N ASN A 101 2.74 -1.96 0.86
CA ASN A 101 2.10 -2.87 1.81
C ASN A 101 0.60 -2.90 1.54
N ILE A 102 0.04 -4.11 1.50
CA ILE A 102 -1.36 -4.37 1.20
C ILE A 102 -2.02 -5.06 2.40
N GLU A 103 -3.19 -4.55 2.79
CA GLU A 103 -4.11 -5.21 3.70
C GLU A 103 -5.45 -5.41 3.00
N THR A 104 -6.07 -6.56 3.25
CA THR A 104 -7.33 -6.93 2.57
C THR A 104 -8.39 -7.33 3.57
N ALA A 105 -9.65 -7.22 3.15
CA ALA A 105 -10.79 -7.75 3.87
C ALA A 105 -11.83 -8.27 2.88
N ALA A 106 -12.65 -9.23 3.31
CA ALA A 106 -13.75 -9.74 2.51
C ALA A 106 -14.70 -8.61 2.10
N THR A 107 -15.29 -8.70 0.91
CA THR A 107 -16.17 -7.67 0.37
C THR A 107 -17.24 -8.28 -0.54
N HIS A 108 -18.28 -7.52 -0.83
CA HIS A 108 -19.30 -7.93 -1.78
C HIS A 108 -18.74 -7.89 -3.21
N THR A 109 -19.00 -8.92 -4.01
CA THR A 109 -18.39 -9.07 -5.36
C THR A 109 -18.66 -7.90 -6.30
N ALA A 110 -19.81 -7.23 -6.15
CA ALA A 110 -20.17 -6.06 -6.94
C ALA A 110 -19.52 -4.73 -6.45
N ILE A 111 -18.92 -4.71 -5.27
CA ILE A 111 -18.44 -3.49 -4.62
C ILE A 111 -17.13 -3.81 -3.91
N CYS A 112 -16.00 -3.78 -4.62
CA CYS A 112 -14.68 -3.98 -4.05
C CYS A 112 -13.93 -2.64 -3.95
N PRO A 113 -13.95 -1.94 -2.79
CA PRO A 113 -13.24 -0.69 -2.62
C PRO A 113 -11.73 -0.90 -2.57
N VAL A 114 -11.01 -0.01 -3.23
CA VAL A 114 -9.55 0.06 -3.19
C VAL A 114 -9.12 1.48 -2.84
N VAL A 115 -8.34 1.60 -1.77
CA VAL A 115 -7.80 2.87 -1.31
C VAL A 115 -6.28 2.79 -1.29
N ILE A 116 -5.65 3.79 -1.91
CA ILE A 116 -4.19 3.95 -1.98
C ILE A 116 -3.82 5.12 -1.06
N ASN A 117 -2.89 4.90 -0.14
CA ASN A 117 -2.40 5.88 0.82
C ASN A 117 -0.90 6.11 0.61
N PHE A 118 -0.52 7.34 0.32
CA PHE A 118 0.88 7.74 0.25
C PHE A 118 1.39 8.12 1.63
N HIS A 119 2.47 7.48 2.06
CA HIS A 119 3.18 7.80 3.29
C HIS A 119 4.50 8.49 2.95
N CYS A 120 4.69 9.70 3.47
CA CYS A 120 5.92 10.46 3.29
C CYS A 120 7.12 9.73 3.92
N TRP A 121 8.30 9.91 3.30
CA TRP A 121 9.59 9.42 3.77
C TRP A 121 9.95 9.87 5.19
N ALA A 122 9.40 11.00 5.66
CA ALA A 122 9.57 11.45 7.04
C ALA A 122 9.07 10.45 8.10
N ALA A 123 8.23 9.46 7.71
CA ALA A 123 7.92 8.26 8.49
C ALA A 123 7.70 8.47 10.01
N ARG A 124 6.92 9.50 10.40
CA ARG A 124 6.67 9.84 11.80
C ARG A 124 5.72 8.83 12.46
N ARG A 125 6.28 7.73 12.98
CA ARG A 125 5.54 6.66 13.66
C ARG A 125 6.33 6.12 14.85
N ALA A 126 5.59 5.80 15.91
CA ALA A 126 6.08 5.10 17.08
C ALA A 126 4.99 4.10 17.49
N GLY A 127 5.40 2.95 18.03
CA GLY A 127 4.48 1.92 18.45
C GLY A 127 5.08 1.14 19.60
N ILE A 128 4.23 0.77 20.55
CA ILE A 128 4.58 -0.03 21.69
C ILE A 128 3.55 -1.15 21.80
N LYS A 129 4.03 -2.37 22.04
CA LYS A 129 3.19 -3.52 22.35
C LYS A 129 3.28 -3.79 23.84
N ILE A 130 2.12 -3.77 24.50
CA ILE A 130 2.02 -4.01 25.93
C ILE A 130 1.40 -5.40 26.13
N TYR A 131 2.03 -6.21 26.98
CA TYR A 131 1.60 -7.56 27.30
C TYR A 131 0.81 -7.58 28.63
N PRO A 132 -0.06 -8.59 28.87
CA PRO A 132 -0.84 -8.66 30.11
C PRO A 132 -0.03 -8.70 31.41
N ASP A 133 1.23 -9.14 31.34
CA ASP A 133 2.19 -9.16 32.47
C ASP A 133 2.85 -7.79 32.74
N GLY A 134 2.45 -6.74 32.01
CA GLY A 134 3.01 -5.40 32.13
C GLY A 134 4.31 -5.19 31.36
N LYS A 135 4.85 -6.21 30.66
CA LYS A 135 5.99 -6.00 29.76
C LYS A 135 5.59 -5.13 28.58
N SER A 136 6.52 -4.29 28.14
CA SER A 136 6.36 -3.48 26.95
C SER A 136 7.51 -3.69 25.97
N GLU A 137 7.18 -3.70 24.68
CA GLU A 137 8.11 -3.89 23.59
C GLU A 137 7.92 -2.77 22.56
N TRP A 138 8.99 -2.03 22.29
CA TRP A 138 8.99 -1.02 21.24
C TRP A 138 8.95 -1.68 19.86
N LEU A 139 7.96 -1.33 19.06
CA LEU A 139 7.85 -1.81 17.70
C LEU A 139 8.95 -1.18 16.84
N LYS A 140 9.67 -2.03 16.11
CA LYS A 140 10.64 -1.62 15.10
C LYS A 140 9.94 -1.60 13.74
N PHE A 141 9.99 -0.46 13.05
CA PHE A 141 9.35 -0.26 11.76
C PHE A 141 10.35 -0.23 10.60
#